data_AF-A0A821Z1S3-F1
#
_entry.id   AF-A0A821Z1S3-F1
#
_cell.length_a   1.000
_cell.length_b   1.000
_cell.length_c   1.000
_cell.angle_alpha   90.00
_cell.angle_beta   90.00
_cell.angle_gamma   90.00
#
_symmetry.space_group_name_H-M   'P 1'
#
loop_
_entity.id
_entity.type
_entity.pdbx_description
1 polymer ?
#
loop_
_entity_poly.entity_id
_entity_poly.type
_entity_poly.pdbx_seq_one_letter_code
_entity_poly.pdbx_strand_id
1 'polypeptide(L)'
;YDTTDHVWTEVYSENQHRWLHCDACENLCDSPLIYEKGWRKNLLFCVAFAKDHIEDVTWKYVTNFKQTIQRRNINEKIFAKTISRVNEKLQSQLNQQEKNKIISNRIEDIVSMLNEEKLTKESELHGRQSGSLGWKLARGETDQQDDITNGFIYFINNEECDKGFISIEYNSVLDKYYRNEIEENKKDGLIDKVYSCSNIQRKIENDWKMVYLSRKQLNKSGIISWAIQFNSEQEQFYRFHNINIQCPSTSFDQYAQISCQLQLGDEQLIDIPQNSNSSFEYIVDQTKHSLSNLRIQFKAILTSSNDNNDDNAWQKAQLFRQS
;
A
#
# COMPACT_ATOMS: atom_id res chain seq x y z
N TYR A 1 -2.16 17.88 -18.84
CA TYR A 1 -1.52 18.55 -17.68
C TYR A 1 -2.59 18.83 -16.65
N ASP A 2 -2.39 18.45 -15.40
CA ASP A 2 -3.23 18.92 -14.29
C ASP A 2 -2.54 19.97 -13.42
N THR A 3 -3.32 20.85 -12.80
CA THR A 3 -2.79 21.92 -11.92
C THR A 3 -2.35 21.43 -10.55
N THR A 4 -2.50 20.14 -10.29
CA THR A 4 -2.09 19.47 -9.06
C THR A 4 -0.81 18.68 -9.34
N ASP A 5 0.08 19.21 -10.18
CA ASP A 5 1.43 18.70 -10.41
C ASP A 5 1.46 17.22 -10.84
N HIS A 6 0.71 16.90 -11.91
CA HIS A 6 0.86 15.64 -12.65
C HIS A 6 0.60 15.84 -14.15
N VAL A 7 1.22 14.99 -14.97
CA VAL A 7 1.10 15.02 -16.44
C VAL A 7 0.96 13.61 -16.99
N TRP A 8 0.16 13.50 -18.06
CA TRP A 8 -0.08 12.27 -18.81
C TRP A 8 -0.50 12.65 -20.24
N THR A 9 -0.78 11.64 -21.07
CA THR A 9 -1.12 11.83 -22.49
C THR A 9 -2.55 11.34 -22.77
N GLU A 10 -3.19 11.87 -23.81
CA GLU A 10 -4.40 11.30 -24.37
C GLU A 10 -4.15 10.89 -25.83
N VAL A 11 -4.75 9.77 -26.25
CA VAL A 11 -4.63 9.25 -27.62
C VAL A 11 -6.01 9.06 -28.21
N TYR A 12 -6.28 9.65 -29.38
CA TYR A 12 -7.54 9.48 -30.08
C TYR A 12 -7.64 8.08 -30.68
N SER A 13 -8.71 7.35 -30.35
CA SER A 13 -8.99 6.03 -30.88
C SER A 13 -10.01 6.15 -32.02
N GLU A 14 -9.57 5.92 -33.26
CA GLU A 14 -10.50 5.97 -34.40
C GLU A 14 -11.58 4.88 -34.34
N ASN A 15 -11.32 3.75 -33.69
CA ASN A 15 -12.31 2.67 -33.55
C ASN A 15 -13.38 2.96 -32.48
N GLN A 16 -13.01 3.72 -31.44
CA GLN A 16 -13.93 4.07 -30.35
C GLN A 16 -14.48 5.50 -30.47
N HIS A 17 -14.00 6.26 -31.46
CA HIS A 17 -14.38 7.64 -31.71
C HIS A 17 -14.26 8.56 -30.48
N ARG A 18 -13.23 8.34 -29.65
CA ARG A 18 -12.99 9.11 -28.41
C ARG A 18 -11.51 9.16 -28.03
N TRP A 19 -11.16 10.10 -27.16
CA TRP A 19 -9.83 10.25 -26.61
C TRP A 19 -9.63 9.37 -25.38
N LEU A 20 -8.67 8.44 -25.47
CA LEU A 20 -8.29 7.54 -24.39
C LEU A 20 -7.25 8.17 -23.49
N HIS A 21 -7.44 8.05 -22.17
CA HIS A 21 -6.43 8.39 -21.19
C HIS A 21 -5.22 7.43 -21.29
N CYS A 22 -3.99 7.92 -21.25
CA CYS A 22 -2.77 7.12 -21.18
C CYS A 22 -1.75 7.70 -20.18
N ASP A 23 -1.41 6.94 -19.14
CA ASP A 23 -0.34 7.28 -18.21
C ASP A 23 0.80 6.27 -18.31
N ALA A 24 1.93 6.72 -18.87
CA ALA A 24 3.11 5.88 -19.04
C ALA A 24 3.82 5.55 -17.72
N CYS A 25 3.72 6.43 -16.72
CA CYS A 25 4.35 6.23 -15.42
C CYS A 25 3.65 5.12 -14.61
N GLU A 26 2.36 4.92 -14.87
CA GLU A 26 1.53 3.94 -14.17
C GLU A 26 1.19 2.72 -15.04
N ASN A 27 1.65 2.70 -16.30
CA ASN A 27 1.29 1.67 -17.28
C ASN A 27 -0.24 1.48 -17.42
N LEU A 28 -0.98 2.59 -17.43
CA LEU A 28 -2.43 2.61 -17.50
C LEU A 28 -2.91 3.17 -18.85
N CYS A 29 -3.96 2.55 -19.37
CA CYS A 29 -4.71 3.01 -20.52
C CYS A 29 -6.21 3.00 -20.18
N ASP A 30 -6.92 4.03 -20.62
CA ASP A 30 -8.36 4.20 -20.46
C ASP A 30 -8.85 4.06 -19.00
N SER A 31 -8.08 4.58 -18.06
CA SER A 31 -8.37 4.56 -16.61
C SER A 31 -8.37 5.99 -16.03
N PRO A 32 -9.23 6.90 -16.51
CA PRO A 32 -9.15 8.33 -16.18
C PRO A 32 -9.46 8.65 -14.71
N LEU A 33 -10.16 7.79 -13.96
CA LEU A 33 -10.47 8.07 -12.56
C LEU A 33 -9.37 7.68 -11.57
N ILE A 34 -8.25 7.12 -12.03
CA ILE A 34 -7.11 6.74 -11.19
C ILE A 34 -6.64 7.89 -10.28
N TYR A 35 -6.67 9.12 -10.78
CA TYR A 35 -6.19 10.27 -10.03
C TYR A 35 -7.15 10.70 -8.93
N GLU A 36 -8.45 10.78 -9.22
CA GLU A 36 -9.45 11.21 -8.24
C GLU A 36 -9.76 10.09 -7.24
N LYS A 37 -9.84 8.83 -7.70
CA LYS A 37 -10.28 7.69 -6.87
C LYS A 37 -9.13 6.92 -6.25
N GLY A 38 -8.14 6.53 -7.05
CA GLY A 38 -6.96 5.84 -6.57
C GLY A 38 -6.08 6.76 -5.73
N TRP A 39 -5.59 7.84 -6.34
CA TRP A 39 -4.67 8.76 -5.67
C TRP A 39 -5.36 9.78 -4.78
N ARG A 40 -6.71 9.82 -4.79
CA ARG A 40 -7.51 10.75 -3.96
C ARG A 40 -7.19 12.22 -4.21
N LYS A 41 -6.76 12.55 -5.44
CA LYS A 41 -6.45 13.92 -5.82
C LYS A 41 -7.71 14.76 -5.87
N ASN A 42 -7.63 15.92 -5.25
CA ASN A 42 -8.63 16.97 -5.35
C ASN A 42 -8.42 17.80 -6.62
N LEU A 43 -8.60 17.19 -7.80
CA LEU A 43 -8.39 17.83 -9.11
C LEU A 43 -9.20 19.14 -9.24
N LEU A 44 -8.62 20.13 -9.92
CA LEU A 44 -9.25 21.43 -10.21
C LEU A 44 -9.30 21.70 -11.72
N PHE A 45 -8.14 21.68 -12.38
CA PHE A 45 -8.03 21.84 -13.82
C PHE A 45 -7.15 20.74 -14.40
N CYS A 46 -7.65 20.07 -15.43
CA CYS A 46 -6.92 19.21 -16.35
C CYS A 46 -7.09 19.81 -17.74
N VAL A 47 -6.00 20.33 -18.32
CA VAL A 47 -6.00 20.94 -19.65
C VAL A 47 -5.16 20.07 -20.58
N ALA A 48 -5.76 19.70 -21.70
CA ALA A 48 -5.11 18.98 -22.79
C ALA A 48 -4.57 19.97 -23.81
N PHE A 49 -3.37 19.69 -24.32
CA PHE A 49 -2.70 20.49 -25.35
C PHE A 49 -2.38 19.57 -26.53
N ALA A 50 -2.97 19.88 -27.67
CA ALA A 50 -2.68 19.23 -28.95
C ALA A 50 -1.99 20.22 -29.89
N LYS A 51 -1.58 19.74 -31.07
CA LYS A 51 -0.90 20.58 -32.08
C LYS A 51 -1.74 21.77 -32.56
N ASP A 52 -3.07 21.61 -32.57
CA ASP A 52 -4.04 22.48 -33.25
C ASP A 52 -5.17 22.95 -32.34
N HIS A 53 -5.21 22.51 -31.08
CA HIS A 53 -6.21 22.94 -30.11
C HIS A 53 -5.76 22.69 -28.67
N ILE A 54 -6.42 23.38 -27.75
CA ILE A 54 -6.40 23.15 -26.31
C ILE A 54 -7.84 22.92 -25.83
N GLU A 55 -8.00 22.10 -24.79
CA GLU A 55 -9.32 21.72 -24.26
C GLU A 55 -9.28 21.56 -22.74
N ASP A 56 -10.35 21.99 -22.05
CA ASP A 56 -10.57 21.63 -20.65
C ASP A 56 -11.16 20.22 -20.58
N VAL A 57 -10.30 19.25 -20.29
CA VAL A 57 -10.67 17.83 -20.19
C VAL A 57 -10.99 17.42 -18.76
N THR A 58 -11.08 18.36 -17.81
CA THR A 58 -11.29 18.06 -16.38
C THR A 58 -12.49 17.16 -16.13
N TRP A 59 -13.58 17.35 -16.90
CA TRP A 59 -14.77 16.51 -16.76
C TRP A 59 -14.43 15.02 -16.87
N LYS A 60 -13.49 14.62 -17.73
CA LYS A 60 -13.10 13.22 -17.93
C LYS A 60 -12.49 12.58 -16.67
N TYR A 61 -11.79 13.37 -15.86
CA TYR A 61 -10.99 12.91 -14.73
C TYR A 61 -11.67 13.08 -13.37
N VAL A 62 -12.89 13.61 -13.33
CA VAL A 62 -13.66 13.81 -12.08
C VAL A 62 -15.04 13.18 -12.15
N THR A 63 -15.48 12.59 -11.04
CA THR A 63 -16.84 12.05 -10.91
C THR A 63 -17.86 13.13 -10.60
N ASN A 64 -17.51 14.15 -9.81
CA ASN A 64 -18.39 15.27 -9.48
C ASN A 64 -17.87 16.60 -10.06
N PHE A 65 -18.18 16.85 -11.33
CA PHE A 65 -17.76 18.08 -11.99
C PHE A 65 -18.41 19.33 -11.40
N LYS A 66 -19.68 19.27 -10.98
CA LYS A 66 -20.37 20.42 -10.36
C LYS A 66 -19.62 20.93 -9.12
N GLN A 67 -19.22 20.00 -8.25
CA GLN A 67 -18.42 20.33 -7.06
C GLN A 67 -17.01 20.80 -7.44
N THR A 68 -16.44 20.26 -8.51
CA THR A 68 -15.13 20.70 -9.00
C THR A 68 -15.16 22.13 -9.50
N ILE A 69 -16.17 22.54 -10.28
CA ILE A 69 -16.36 23.94 -10.72
C ILE A 69 -16.49 24.88 -9.52
N GLN A 70 -17.25 24.50 -8.48
CA GLN A 70 -17.42 25.35 -7.29
C GLN A 70 -16.11 25.67 -6.58
N ARG A 71 -15.11 24.79 -6.68
CA ARG A 71 -13.77 24.99 -6.12
C ARG A 71 -12.85 25.81 -7.03
N ARG A 72 -13.21 25.99 -8.31
CA ARG A 72 -12.44 26.83 -9.25
C ARG A 72 -12.74 28.30 -8.98
N ASN A 73 -11.75 29.02 -8.46
CA ASN A 73 -11.87 30.45 -8.16
C ASN A 73 -11.70 31.32 -9.42
N ILE A 74 -12.42 31.01 -10.51
CA ILE A 74 -12.38 31.74 -11.78
C ILE A 74 -13.77 31.89 -12.39
N ASN A 75 -13.91 32.77 -13.38
CA ASN A 75 -15.11 32.86 -14.19
C ASN A 75 -15.05 31.88 -15.37
N GLU A 76 -15.82 30.79 -15.29
CA GLU A 76 -15.88 29.73 -16.32
C GLU A 76 -16.20 30.25 -17.72
N LYS A 77 -17.04 31.29 -17.84
CA LYS A 77 -17.35 31.87 -19.16
C LYS A 77 -16.14 32.57 -19.76
N ILE A 78 -15.32 33.24 -18.94
CA ILE A 78 -14.09 33.88 -19.39
C ILE A 78 -13.05 32.82 -19.76
N PHE A 79 -12.95 31.75 -18.97
CA PHE A 79 -12.05 30.63 -19.24
C PHE A 79 -12.37 29.95 -20.57
N ALA A 80 -13.63 29.57 -20.80
CA ALA A 80 -14.08 28.98 -22.05
C ALA A 80 -13.85 29.90 -23.27
N LYS A 81 -14.12 31.21 -23.13
CA LYS A 81 -13.80 32.19 -24.18
C LYS A 81 -12.31 32.30 -24.46
N THR A 82 -11.48 32.20 -23.43
CA THR A 82 -10.02 32.23 -23.57
C THR A 82 -9.53 31.01 -24.36
N ILE A 83 -10.02 29.81 -24.02
CA ILE A 83 -9.75 28.58 -24.77
C ILE A 83 -10.16 28.74 -26.24
N SER A 84 -11.38 29.23 -26.51
CA SER A 84 -11.86 29.48 -27.88
C SER A 84 -10.92 30.40 -28.66
N ARG A 85 -10.50 31.51 -28.05
CA ARG A 85 -9.61 32.49 -28.70
C ARG A 85 -8.22 31.91 -28.99
N VAL A 86 -7.72 31.03 -28.11
CA VAL A 86 -6.45 30.33 -28.35
C VAL A 86 -6.61 29.35 -29.52
N ASN A 87 -7.70 28.58 -29.55
CA ASN A 87 -7.99 27.64 -30.63
C ASN A 87 -8.17 28.34 -31.98
N GLU A 88 -8.85 29.48 -32.04
CA GLU A 88 -8.96 30.30 -33.26
C GLU A 88 -7.59 30.67 -33.85
N LYS A 89 -6.61 31.00 -32.99
CA LYS A 89 -5.24 31.30 -33.42
C LYS A 89 -4.51 30.06 -33.91
N LEU A 90 -4.56 28.97 -33.14
CA LEU A 90 -3.93 27.69 -33.49
C LEU A 90 -4.47 27.13 -34.81
N GLN A 91 -5.75 27.35 -35.09
CA GLN A 91 -6.44 26.84 -36.27
C GLN A 91 -6.46 27.84 -37.44
N SER A 92 -5.84 29.01 -37.31
CA SER A 92 -5.91 30.08 -38.32
C SER A 92 -5.40 29.64 -39.71
N GLN A 93 -4.37 28.80 -39.74
CA GLN A 93 -3.74 28.28 -40.96
C GLN A 93 -4.34 26.95 -41.46
N LEU A 94 -5.29 26.38 -40.71
CA LEU A 94 -5.90 25.11 -41.09
C LEU A 94 -6.99 25.31 -42.16
N ASN A 95 -7.10 24.33 -43.05
CA ASN A 95 -8.15 24.30 -44.04
C ASN A 95 -9.51 23.91 -43.40
N GLN A 96 -10.60 24.07 -44.15
CA GLN A 96 -11.94 23.82 -43.62
C GLN A 96 -12.17 22.35 -43.25
N GLN A 97 -11.55 21.41 -43.97
CA GLN A 97 -11.71 19.97 -43.70
C GLN A 97 -11.04 19.58 -42.37
N GLU A 98 -9.84 20.11 -42.10
CA GLU A 98 -9.12 19.91 -40.84
C GLU A 98 -9.90 20.48 -39.65
N LYS A 99 -10.43 21.70 -39.80
CA LYS A 99 -11.29 22.34 -38.78
C LYS A 99 -12.53 21.49 -38.50
N ASN A 100 -13.19 21.01 -39.55
CA ASN A 100 -14.37 20.16 -39.41
C ASN A 100 -14.04 18.83 -38.71
N LYS A 101 -12.88 18.22 -39.00
CA LYS A 101 -12.43 17.00 -38.31
C LYS A 101 -12.24 17.24 -36.81
N ILE A 102 -11.57 18.32 -36.42
CA ILE A 102 -11.37 18.67 -35.00
C ILE A 102 -12.72 18.84 -34.29
N ILE A 103 -13.65 19.56 -34.91
CA ILE A 103 -15.00 19.76 -34.35
C ILE A 103 -15.76 18.44 -34.24
N SER A 104 -15.71 17.58 -35.27
CA SER A 104 -16.35 16.26 -35.26
C SER A 104 -15.83 15.41 -34.11
N ASN A 105 -14.50 15.26 -34.01
CA ASN A 105 -13.86 14.49 -32.94
C ASN A 105 -14.23 15.02 -31.54
N ARG A 106 -14.35 16.33 -31.38
CA ARG A 106 -14.77 16.96 -30.11
C ARG A 106 -16.21 16.65 -29.77
N ILE A 107 -17.12 16.72 -30.75
CA ILE A 107 -18.53 16.39 -30.54
C ILE A 107 -18.66 14.90 -30.17
N GLU A 108 -17.96 14.02 -30.89
CA GLU A 108 -17.95 12.58 -30.60
C GLU A 108 -17.45 12.27 -29.18
N ASP A 109 -16.34 12.89 -28.76
CA ASP A 109 -15.81 12.71 -27.39
C ASP A 109 -16.82 13.20 -26.33
N ILE A 110 -17.46 14.36 -26.54
CA ILE A 110 -18.50 14.87 -25.64
C ILE A 110 -19.69 13.92 -25.57
N VAL A 111 -20.15 13.40 -26.71
CA VAL A 111 -21.27 12.46 -26.76
C VAL A 111 -20.93 11.14 -26.05
N SER A 112 -19.73 10.60 -26.25
CA SER A 112 -19.23 9.43 -25.51
C SER A 112 -19.30 9.68 -24.00
N MET A 113 -18.80 10.82 -23.54
CA MET A 113 -18.79 11.18 -22.12
C MET A 113 -20.18 11.42 -21.51
N LEU A 114 -21.20 11.75 -22.32
CA LEU A 114 -22.58 11.92 -21.85
C LEU A 114 -23.33 10.59 -21.75
N ASN A 115 -22.97 9.61 -22.57
CA ASN A 115 -23.62 8.30 -22.62
C ASN A 115 -22.98 7.29 -21.66
N GLU A 116 -21.72 7.46 -21.29
CA GLU A 116 -21.01 6.57 -20.37
C GLU A 116 -21.26 6.96 -18.91
N GLU A 117 -21.76 6.01 -18.11
CA GLU A 117 -21.72 6.16 -16.65
C GLU A 117 -20.26 6.09 -16.19
N LYS A 118 -19.81 7.11 -15.46
CA LYS A 118 -18.47 7.13 -14.85
C LYS A 118 -18.41 6.20 -13.64
N LEU A 119 -18.36 4.91 -13.91
CA LEU A 119 -18.09 3.89 -12.90
C LEU A 119 -16.58 3.76 -12.71
N THR A 120 -16.16 3.72 -11.45
CA THR A 120 -14.76 3.49 -11.10
C THR A 120 -14.41 2.02 -11.37
N LYS A 121 -13.38 1.78 -12.18
CA LYS A 121 -12.84 0.45 -12.46
C LYS A 121 -11.97 0.00 -11.29
N GLU A 122 -11.87 -1.30 -11.03
CA GLU A 122 -10.96 -1.82 -10.00
C GLU A 122 -9.50 -1.40 -10.26
N SER A 123 -9.10 -1.32 -11.53
CA SER A 123 -7.79 -0.82 -11.95
C SER A 123 -7.54 0.65 -11.61
N GLU A 124 -8.56 1.42 -11.23
CA GLU A 124 -8.45 2.84 -10.86
C GLU A 124 -8.40 3.06 -9.35
N LEU A 125 -8.45 1.99 -8.55
CA LEU A 125 -8.54 2.07 -7.09
C LEU A 125 -7.20 1.97 -6.38
N HIS A 126 -6.09 1.85 -7.11
CA HIS A 126 -4.76 1.79 -6.50
C HIS A 126 -4.12 3.18 -6.37
N GLY A 127 -3.27 3.33 -5.36
CA GLY A 127 -2.45 4.52 -5.15
C GLY A 127 -1.36 4.68 -6.23
N ARG A 128 -0.62 5.79 -6.13
CA ARG A 128 0.45 6.10 -7.09
C ARG A 128 1.58 5.08 -6.98
N GLN A 129 1.96 4.51 -8.12
CA GLN A 129 3.10 3.58 -8.19
C GLN A 129 4.41 4.35 -8.39
N SER A 130 4.41 5.36 -9.26
CA SER A 130 5.59 6.18 -9.57
C SER A 130 5.94 7.24 -8.50
N GLY A 131 7.18 7.73 -8.51
CA GLY A 131 7.64 8.78 -7.59
C GLY A 131 8.10 8.28 -6.21
N SER A 132 8.81 9.14 -5.48
CA SER A 132 9.36 8.82 -4.16
C SER A 132 8.24 8.65 -3.12
N LEU A 133 8.43 7.73 -2.16
CA LEU A 133 7.40 7.44 -1.15
C LEU A 133 7.03 8.70 -0.32
N GLY A 134 7.98 9.58 -0.04
CA GLY A 134 7.72 10.83 0.69
C GLY A 134 6.84 11.81 -0.06
N TRP A 135 7.01 11.89 -1.38
CA TRP A 135 6.15 12.72 -2.21
C TRP A 135 4.74 12.15 -2.30
N LYS A 136 4.59 10.81 -2.36
CA LYS A 136 3.28 10.13 -2.33
C LYS A 136 2.55 10.31 -0.99
N LEU A 137 3.25 10.10 0.12
CA LEU A 137 2.68 10.24 1.47
C LEU A 137 2.27 11.68 1.79
N ALA A 138 3.11 12.67 1.46
CA ALA A 138 2.79 14.08 1.68
C ALA A 138 1.51 14.54 0.95
N ARG A 139 1.16 13.83 -0.13
CA ARG A 139 0.00 14.14 -0.97
C ARG A 139 -1.19 13.22 -0.71
N GLY A 140 -1.05 12.23 0.18
CA GLY A 140 -2.11 11.26 0.49
C GLY A 140 -2.43 10.31 -0.68
N GLU A 141 -1.51 10.16 -1.63
CA GLU A 141 -1.67 9.39 -2.87
C GLU A 141 -1.19 7.92 -2.71
N THR A 142 -1.22 7.41 -1.47
CA THR A 142 -0.83 6.04 -1.11
C THR A 142 -2.05 5.23 -0.69
N ASP A 143 -2.00 3.92 -0.91
CA ASP A 143 -2.98 2.99 -0.36
C ASP A 143 -2.89 2.98 1.18
N GLN A 144 -3.72 3.80 1.85
CA GLN A 144 -3.87 3.80 3.31
C GLN A 144 -4.68 2.58 3.78
N GLN A 145 -4.35 1.39 3.31
CA GLN A 145 -5.05 0.13 3.66
C GLN A 145 -4.14 -0.87 4.39
N ASP A 146 -2.92 -0.48 4.74
CA ASP A 146 -1.86 -1.44 5.10
C ASP A 146 -1.71 -1.76 6.59
N ASP A 147 -2.45 -1.10 7.49
CA ASP A 147 -2.39 -1.40 8.92
C ASP A 147 -3.35 -2.53 9.27
N ILE A 148 -2.82 -3.73 9.47
CA ILE A 148 -3.58 -4.87 9.98
C ILE A 148 -3.70 -4.72 11.49
N THR A 149 -4.93 -4.52 11.96
CA THR A 149 -5.27 -4.49 13.39
C THR A 149 -6.19 -5.68 13.69
N ASN A 150 -5.73 -6.61 14.54
CA ASN A 150 -6.42 -7.86 14.88
C ASN A 150 -6.65 -8.81 13.69
N GLY A 151 -5.56 -9.17 13.00
CA GLY A 151 -5.49 -10.17 11.94
C GLY A 151 -5.52 -11.62 12.46
N PHE A 152 -4.68 -12.46 11.87
CA PHE A 152 -4.71 -13.90 12.05
C PHE A 152 -4.28 -14.36 13.45
N ILE A 153 -4.99 -15.34 14.00
CA ILE A 153 -4.64 -16.03 15.25
C ILE A 153 -4.48 -17.52 14.94
N TYR A 154 -3.36 -18.10 15.36
CA TYR A 154 -3.13 -19.53 15.28
C TYR A 154 -3.87 -20.23 16.40
N PHE A 155 -4.92 -20.95 16.03
CA PHE A 155 -5.64 -21.84 16.95
C PHE A 155 -5.02 -23.23 16.94
N ILE A 156 -4.61 -23.70 18.12
CA ILE A 156 -4.03 -25.04 18.29
C ILE A 156 -5.09 -26.11 17.98
N ASN A 157 -4.73 -27.17 17.28
CA ASN A 157 -5.64 -28.26 16.93
C ASN A 157 -5.42 -29.49 17.83
N ASN A 158 -6.34 -30.46 17.77
CA ASN A 158 -6.28 -31.62 18.67
C ASN A 158 -5.04 -32.49 18.42
N GLU A 159 -4.58 -32.59 17.17
CA GLU A 159 -3.38 -33.36 16.83
C GLU A 159 -2.11 -32.74 17.45
N GLU A 160 -2.02 -31.41 17.49
CA GLU A 160 -0.93 -30.68 18.15
C GLU A 160 -0.98 -30.81 19.66
N CYS A 161 -2.18 -30.79 20.24
CA CYS A 161 -2.38 -31.09 21.65
C CYS A 161 -1.89 -32.50 21.99
N ASP A 162 -2.24 -33.50 21.18
CA ASP A 162 -1.82 -34.90 21.37
C ASP A 162 -0.30 -35.07 21.21
N LYS A 163 0.31 -34.35 20.27
CA LYS A 163 1.77 -34.31 20.07
C LYS A 163 2.51 -33.52 21.16
N GLY A 164 1.82 -32.62 21.84
CA GLY A 164 2.35 -31.79 22.92
C GLY A 164 3.17 -30.58 22.46
N PHE A 165 3.15 -30.22 21.18
CA PHE A 165 3.85 -29.03 20.67
C PHE A 165 3.22 -28.48 19.38
N ILE A 166 3.53 -27.22 19.10
CA ILE A 166 3.26 -26.53 17.83
C ILE A 166 4.50 -25.73 17.43
N SER A 167 4.92 -25.85 16.16
CA SER A 167 5.98 -25.05 15.55
C SER A 167 5.40 -24.19 14.43
N ILE A 168 5.74 -22.90 14.42
CA ILE A 168 5.35 -21.94 13.38
C ILE A 168 6.61 -21.26 12.88
N GLU A 169 6.85 -21.35 11.58
CA GLU A 169 8.05 -20.84 10.94
C GLU A 169 7.69 -19.96 9.74
N TYR A 170 8.39 -18.85 9.60
CA TYR A 170 8.26 -17.96 8.44
C TYR A 170 9.56 -17.94 7.65
N ASN A 171 9.47 -18.21 6.35
CA ASN A 171 10.59 -18.15 5.42
C ASN A 171 10.52 -16.86 4.60
N SER A 172 11.45 -15.94 4.83
CA SER A 172 11.49 -14.64 4.14
C SER A 172 11.90 -14.76 2.67
N VAL A 173 12.64 -15.79 2.25
CA VAL A 173 13.01 -16.03 0.84
C VAL A 173 11.80 -16.44 0.03
N LEU A 174 11.06 -17.43 0.51
CA LEU A 174 9.89 -17.97 -0.19
C LEU A 174 8.62 -17.16 0.05
N ASP A 175 8.61 -16.29 1.06
CA ASP A 175 7.44 -15.52 1.51
C ASP A 175 6.29 -16.46 1.93
N LYS A 176 6.63 -17.45 2.77
CA LYS A 176 5.73 -18.56 3.14
C LYS A 176 5.82 -18.89 4.63
N TYR A 177 4.69 -19.30 5.18
CA TYR A 177 4.57 -19.86 6.52
C TYR A 177 4.51 -21.38 6.48
N TYR A 178 5.13 -22.01 7.48
CA TYR A 178 5.10 -23.43 7.75
C TYR A 178 4.60 -23.65 9.17
N ARG A 179 3.67 -24.59 9.32
CA ARG A 179 3.15 -25.04 10.61
C ARG A 179 3.46 -26.52 10.76
N ASN A 180 4.29 -26.86 11.75
CA ASN A 180 4.82 -28.20 11.95
C ASN A 180 5.39 -28.80 10.64
N GLU A 181 6.24 -28.04 9.95
CA GLU A 181 6.86 -28.38 8.65
C GLU A 181 5.90 -28.45 7.45
N ILE A 182 4.60 -28.18 7.62
CA ILE A 182 3.61 -28.16 6.54
C ILE A 182 3.39 -26.72 6.06
N GLU A 183 3.54 -26.48 4.77
CA GLU A 183 3.28 -25.16 4.15
C GLU A 183 1.80 -24.77 4.27
N GLU A 184 1.49 -23.55 4.73
CA GLU A 184 0.11 -23.09 4.99
C GLU A 184 -0.45 -22.03 4.02
N ASN A 185 0.26 -21.63 2.98
CA ASN A 185 -0.01 -20.32 2.35
C ASN A 185 -1.27 -20.28 1.44
N LYS A 186 -2.18 -19.31 1.67
CA LYS A 186 -3.31 -19.00 0.78
C LYS A 186 -3.33 -17.52 0.43
N LYS A 187 -2.54 -17.18 -0.60
CA LYS A 187 -2.54 -15.96 -1.45
C LYS A 187 -1.65 -14.78 -1.05
N ASP A 188 -1.52 -14.38 0.23
CA ASP A 188 -0.97 -13.05 0.55
C ASP A 188 0.38 -13.02 1.31
N GLY A 189 1.17 -14.11 1.29
CA GLY A 189 2.55 -14.10 1.78
C GLY A 189 2.68 -13.72 3.26
N LEU A 190 3.62 -12.82 3.59
CA LEU A 190 3.86 -12.31 4.95
C LEU A 190 2.58 -11.91 5.69
N ILE A 191 1.66 -11.22 5.03
CA ILE A 191 0.50 -10.60 5.69
C ILE A 191 -0.65 -11.57 5.97
N ASP A 192 -0.66 -12.77 5.36
CA ASP A 192 -1.74 -13.75 5.52
C ASP A 192 -1.87 -14.26 6.96
N LYS A 193 -0.74 -14.35 7.68
CA LYS A 193 -0.67 -15.00 9.00
C LYS A 193 -0.19 -14.10 10.14
N VAL A 194 -0.21 -12.78 9.96
CA VAL A 194 0.14 -11.82 11.03
C VAL A 194 -1.10 -11.43 11.84
N TYR A 195 -0.91 -11.27 13.15
CA TYR A 195 -1.94 -10.74 14.03
C TYR A 195 -2.03 -9.23 13.98
N SER A 196 -0.90 -8.54 13.89
CA SER A 196 -0.90 -7.12 13.54
C SER A 196 0.34 -6.75 12.78
N CYS A 197 0.19 -5.82 11.85
CA CYS A 197 1.28 -5.34 11.03
C CYS A 197 1.03 -3.88 10.73
N SER A 198 1.98 -3.02 11.10
CA SER A 198 1.95 -1.60 10.80
C SER A 198 3.33 -1.16 10.35
N ASN A 199 3.39 -0.47 9.22
CA ASN A 199 4.61 0.09 8.67
C ASN A 199 5.76 -0.91 8.48
N ILE A 200 5.47 -2.18 8.19
CA ILE A 200 6.47 -3.20 7.85
C ILE A 200 6.36 -3.55 6.37
N GLN A 201 7.50 -3.84 5.75
CA GLN A 201 7.59 -4.30 4.37
C GLN A 201 8.63 -5.41 4.24
N ARG A 202 8.38 -6.34 3.32
CA ARG A 202 9.37 -7.29 2.83
C ARG A 202 10.16 -6.64 1.69
N LYS A 203 11.47 -6.48 1.87
CA LYS A 203 12.36 -5.85 0.90
C LYS A 203 13.24 -6.92 0.24
N ILE A 204 13.29 -6.90 -1.09
CA ILE A 204 14.22 -7.68 -1.92
C ILE A 204 15.26 -6.72 -2.48
N GLU A 205 16.54 -7.03 -2.25
CA GLU A 205 17.70 -6.38 -2.85
C GLU A 205 18.28 -7.30 -3.92
N ASN A 206 17.93 -7.07 -5.19
CA ASN A 206 18.40 -7.91 -6.30
C ASN A 206 19.92 -7.83 -6.48
N ASP A 207 20.52 -6.65 -6.27
CA ASP A 207 21.96 -6.43 -6.43
C ASP A 207 22.76 -7.24 -5.40
N TRP A 208 22.22 -7.38 -4.19
CA TRP A 208 22.87 -8.07 -3.07
C TRP A 208 22.37 -9.50 -2.86
N LYS A 209 21.37 -9.93 -3.64
CA LYS A 209 20.63 -11.19 -3.46
C LYS A 209 20.22 -11.37 -2.00
N MET A 210 19.55 -10.37 -1.44
CA MET A 210 19.16 -10.38 -0.03
C MET A 210 17.68 -10.08 0.10
N VAL A 211 17.05 -10.71 1.08
CA VAL A 211 15.67 -10.46 1.47
C VAL A 211 15.57 -10.29 2.98
N TYR A 212 14.74 -9.36 3.42
CA TYR A 212 14.50 -9.09 4.84
C TYR A 212 13.18 -8.36 5.04
N LEU A 213 12.71 -8.32 6.28
CA LEU A 213 11.67 -7.39 6.68
C LEU A 213 12.32 -6.14 7.26
N SER A 214 11.79 -4.98 6.91
CA SER A 214 12.18 -3.69 7.47
C SER A 214 10.95 -2.84 7.72
N ARG A 215 11.12 -1.71 8.40
CA ARG A 215 10.05 -0.71 8.40
C ARG A 215 9.91 -0.07 7.01
N LYS A 216 8.70 0.41 6.68
CA LYS A 216 8.44 1.23 5.49
C LYS A 216 9.19 2.55 5.62
N GLN A 217 9.68 3.09 4.49
CA GLN A 217 10.42 4.35 4.48
C GLN A 217 9.57 5.49 5.10
N LEU A 218 10.22 6.44 5.78
CA LEU A 218 9.61 7.60 6.45
C LEU A 218 8.76 7.32 7.70
N ASN A 219 8.59 6.05 8.08
CA ASN A 219 7.92 5.71 9.32
C ASN A 219 8.92 5.62 10.47
N LYS A 220 8.57 6.22 11.61
CA LYS A 220 9.41 6.20 12.81
C LYS A 220 9.53 4.81 13.42
N SER A 221 8.50 4.00 13.28
CA SER A 221 8.48 2.61 13.74
C SER A 221 7.80 1.69 12.74
N GLY A 222 8.26 0.45 12.68
CA GLY A 222 7.55 -0.68 12.08
C GLY A 222 7.21 -1.69 13.17
N ILE A 223 6.00 -2.24 13.15
CA ILE A 223 5.52 -3.20 14.13
C ILE A 223 4.94 -4.39 13.39
N ILE A 224 5.34 -5.59 13.78
CA ILE A 224 4.73 -6.84 13.33
C ILE A 224 4.52 -7.76 14.53
N SER A 225 3.41 -8.48 14.56
CA SER A 225 3.13 -9.45 15.61
C SER A 225 2.36 -10.67 15.13
N TRP A 226 2.53 -11.77 15.86
CA TRP A 226 1.86 -13.04 15.67
C TRP A 226 1.19 -13.46 16.97
N ALA A 227 0.02 -14.07 16.87
CA ALA A 227 -0.75 -14.50 18.02
C ALA A 227 -1.11 -16.00 17.93
N ILE A 228 -1.01 -16.69 19.06
CA ILE A 228 -1.32 -18.11 19.21
C ILE A 228 -2.26 -18.26 20.41
N GLN A 229 -3.30 -19.08 20.26
CA GLN A 229 -4.30 -19.32 21.30
C GLN A 229 -4.81 -20.77 21.25
N PHE A 230 -5.22 -21.32 22.40
CA PHE A 230 -6.01 -22.56 22.42
C PHE A 230 -7.43 -22.29 21.94
N ASN A 231 -8.07 -23.34 21.40
CA ASN A 231 -9.53 -23.33 21.27
C ASN A 231 -10.19 -23.49 22.64
N SER A 232 -11.41 -22.97 22.79
CA SER A 232 -12.15 -22.98 24.08
C SER A 232 -12.36 -24.38 24.67
N GLU A 233 -12.38 -25.42 23.83
CA GLU A 233 -12.47 -26.83 24.29
C GLU A 233 -11.16 -27.35 24.86
N GLN A 234 -10.03 -27.01 24.23
CA GLN A 234 -8.70 -27.49 24.59
C GLN A 234 -8.11 -26.75 25.80
N GLU A 235 -8.46 -25.48 25.97
CA GLU A 235 -7.98 -24.64 27.07
C GLU A 235 -8.31 -25.22 28.46
N GLN A 236 -9.35 -26.06 28.56
CA GLN A 236 -9.70 -26.74 29.81
C GLN A 236 -8.68 -27.81 30.22
N PHE A 237 -7.96 -28.38 29.25
CA PHE A 237 -7.11 -29.55 29.44
C PHE A 237 -5.62 -29.25 29.19
N TYR A 238 -5.33 -28.27 28.36
CA TYR A 238 -3.97 -27.96 27.92
C TYR A 238 -3.55 -26.56 28.34
N ARG A 239 -2.24 -26.41 28.59
CA ARG A 239 -1.62 -25.15 28.95
C ARG A 239 -0.27 -25.01 28.26
N PHE A 240 0.11 -23.78 27.96
CA PHE A 240 1.47 -23.50 27.52
C PHE A 240 2.43 -23.75 28.69
N HIS A 241 3.50 -24.49 28.42
CA HIS A 241 4.55 -24.76 29.40
C HIS A 241 5.86 -24.07 29.00
N ASN A 242 6.28 -24.25 27.76
CA ASN A 242 7.53 -23.72 27.24
C ASN A 242 7.27 -23.01 25.91
N ILE A 243 7.86 -21.83 25.75
CA ILE A 243 7.79 -21.00 24.55
C ILE A 243 9.21 -20.76 24.07
N ASN A 244 9.53 -21.24 22.86
CA ASN A 244 10.81 -20.98 22.21
C ASN A 244 10.61 -20.04 21.02
N ILE A 245 11.36 -18.93 20.99
CA ILE A 245 11.27 -17.91 19.96
C ILE A 245 12.64 -17.70 19.34
N GLN A 246 12.71 -17.86 18.02
CA GLN A 246 13.86 -17.50 17.22
C GLN A 246 13.49 -16.35 16.30
N CYS A 247 14.13 -15.20 16.49
CA CYS A 247 13.91 -14.03 15.63
C CYS A 247 15.26 -13.46 15.17
N PRO A 248 15.85 -14.03 14.09
CA PRO A 248 17.07 -13.51 13.51
C PRO A 248 16.89 -12.04 13.10
N SER A 249 17.74 -11.17 13.64
CA SER A 249 17.67 -9.72 13.43
C SER A 249 19.05 -9.15 13.14
N THR A 250 19.11 -8.01 12.43
CA THR A 250 20.37 -7.32 12.12
C THR A 250 20.15 -5.82 12.15
N SER A 251 20.98 -5.12 12.94
CA SER A 251 21.07 -3.66 12.96
C SER A 251 22.38 -3.20 12.31
N PHE A 252 22.31 -2.19 11.45
CA PHE A 252 23.47 -1.70 10.67
C PHE A 252 24.08 -0.39 11.20
N ASP A 253 23.49 0.22 12.22
CA ASP A 253 24.10 1.31 12.98
C ASP A 253 23.63 1.32 14.44
N GLN A 254 24.19 2.24 15.22
CA GLN A 254 23.85 2.43 16.64
C GLN A 254 22.48 3.07 16.89
N TYR A 255 21.84 3.60 15.85
CA TYR A 255 20.56 4.31 15.96
C TYR A 255 19.38 3.39 15.68
N ALA A 256 19.60 2.35 14.88
CA ALA A 256 18.64 1.32 14.51
C ALA A 256 18.49 0.28 15.63
N GLN A 257 17.27 0.19 16.16
CA GLN A 257 16.95 -0.72 17.24
C GLN A 257 15.84 -1.68 16.81
N ILE A 258 15.96 -2.91 17.27
CA ILE A 258 14.95 -3.94 17.13
C ILE A 258 14.64 -4.40 18.55
N SER A 259 13.36 -4.32 18.92
CA SER A 259 12.84 -4.80 20.20
C SER A 259 11.88 -5.93 19.92
N CYS A 260 12.07 -7.04 20.62
CA CYS A 260 11.19 -8.20 20.56
C CYS A 260 10.50 -8.32 21.91
N GLN A 261 9.19 -8.54 21.90
CA GLN A 261 8.35 -8.59 23.10
C GLN A 261 7.43 -9.79 23.05
N LEU A 262 7.23 -10.43 24.19
CA LEU A 262 6.27 -11.50 24.40
C LEU A 262 5.17 -11.00 25.34
N GLN A 263 3.92 -11.19 24.97
CA GLN A 263 2.74 -10.89 25.78
C GLN A 263 1.96 -12.17 26.05
N LEU A 264 1.53 -12.34 27.30
CA LEU A 264 0.72 -13.46 27.76
C LEU A 264 -0.62 -12.91 28.25
N GLY A 265 -1.69 -13.06 27.47
CA GLY A 265 -3.01 -12.50 27.77
C GLY A 265 -2.97 -10.98 27.97
N ASP A 266 -3.62 -10.51 29.03
CA ASP A 266 -3.68 -9.08 29.38
C ASP A 266 -2.52 -8.62 30.29
N GLU A 267 -1.47 -9.43 30.42
CA GLU A 267 -0.35 -9.14 31.32
C GLU A 267 0.72 -8.21 30.73
N GLN A 268 1.72 -7.89 31.55
CA GLN A 268 2.87 -7.09 31.15
C GLN A 268 3.67 -7.72 30.02
N LEU A 269 4.17 -6.86 29.13
CA LEU A 269 5.08 -7.21 28.04
C LEU A 269 6.43 -7.64 28.61
N ILE A 270 6.90 -8.80 28.16
CA ILE A 270 8.21 -9.36 28.49
C ILE A 270 9.16 -9.04 27.35
N ASP A 271 10.18 -8.22 27.62
CA ASP A 271 11.20 -7.91 26.62
C ASP A 271 12.14 -9.12 26.41
N ILE A 272 12.33 -9.49 25.14
CA ILE A 272 13.21 -10.57 24.72
C ILE A 272 14.60 -9.97 24.46
N PRO A 273 15.65 -10.38 25.19
CA PRO A 273 17.00 -9.89 24.97
C PRO A 273 17.49 -10.28 23.57
N GLN A 274 17.96 -9.28 22.80
CA GLN A 274 18.50 -9.51 21.47
C GLN A 274 19.98 -9.87 21.54
N ASN A 275 20.30 -11.16 21.41
CA ASN A 275 21.62 -11.58 20.97
C ASN A 275 21.50 -12.12 19.54
N SER A 276 22.37 -11.65 18.65
CA SER A 276 22.45 -12.12 17.27
C SER A 276 22.63 -13.65 17.27
N ASN A 277 21.56 -14.37 16.89
CA ASN A 277 21.41 -15.83 16.80
C ASN A 277 20.95 -16.61 18.06
N SER A 278 20.51 -15.97 19.15
CA SER A 278 20.00 -16.73 20.31
C SER A 278 18.51 -17.05 20.18
N SER A 279 18.15 -18.32 20.35
CA SER A 279 16.79 -18.71 20.73
C SER A 279 16.46 -18.18 22.12
N PHE A 280 15.31 -17.54 22.27
CA PHE A 280 14.77 -17.16 23.56
C PHE A 280 13.84 -18.26 24.06
N GLU A 281 14.07 -18.74 25.27
CA GLU A 281 13.24 -19.74 25.92
C GLU A 281 12.55 -19.12 27.13
N TYR A 282 11.23 -19.30 27.21
CA TYR A 282 10.41 -18.82 28.32
C TYR A 282 9.54 -19.94 28.88
N ILE A 283 9.70 -20.19 30.18
CA ILE A 283 8.88 -21.15 30.92
C ILE A 283 7.71 -20.39 31.54
N VAL A 284 6.49 -20.79 31.15
CA VAL A 284 5.26 -20.16 31.60
C VAL A 284 4.96 -20.55 33.05
N ASP A 285 4.80 -19.56 33.93
CA ASP A 285 4.50 -19.78 35.35
C ASP A 285 3.01 -20.06 35.52
N GLN A 286 2.66 -21.34 35.64
CA GLN A 286 1.27 -21.80 35.75
C GLN A 286 0.52 -21.28 36.98
N THR A 287 1.19 -20.62 37.93
CA THR A 287 0.58 -20.09 39.16
C THR A 287 0.18 -18.62 39.07
N LYS A 288 0.70 -17.87 38.09
CA LYS A 288 0.49 -16.42 37.98
C LYS A 288 -0.46 -16.00 36.87
N HIS A 289 -0.62 -16.83 35.85
CA HIS A 289 -1.39 -16.47 34.66
C HIS A 289 -2.87 -16.81 34.78
N SER A 290 -3.74 -15.84 34.47
CA SER A 290 -5.19 -16.08 34.37
C SER A 290 -5.45 -17.17 33.32
N LEU A 291 -6.11 -18.24 33.76
CA LEU A 291 -6.17 -19.53 33.04
C LEU A 291 -7.19 -19.57 31.89
N SER A 292 -7.92 -18.48 31.62
CA SER A 292 -8.97 -18.41 30.59
C SER A 292 -8.65 -17.39 29.51
N ASN A 293 -8.78 -17.81 28.25
CA ASN A 293 -8.38 -17.13 27.02
C ASN A 293 -6.91 -16.68 26.98
N LEU A 294 -5.97 -17.53 27.41
CA LEU A 294 -4.56 -17.19 27.37
C LEU A 294 -4.05 -17.11 25.91
N ARG A 295 -3.89 -15.88 25.42
CA ARG A 295 -3.30 -15.59 24.11
C ARG A 295 -1.82 -15.27 24.27
N ILE A 296 -0.98 -16.00 23.55
CA ILE A 296 0.42 -15.64 23.40
C ILE A 296 0.54 -14.70 22.21
N GLN A 297 1.17 -13.55 22.39
CA GLN A 297 1.51 -12.65 21.29
C GLN A 297 3.01 -12.38 21.28
N PHE A 298 3.65 -12.70 20.16
CA PHE A 298 5.03 -12.30 19.89
C PHE A 298 5.03 -11.06 19.00
N LYS A 299 5.73 -10.01 19.41
CA LYS A 299 5.77 -8.71 18.73
C LYS A 299 7.21 -8.29 18.47
N ALA A 300 7.50 -7.87 17.24
CA ALA A 300 8.76 -7.24 16.86
C ALA A 300 8.52 -5.78 16.48
N ILE A 301 9.37 -4.89 17.00
CA ILE A 301 9.29 -3.44 16.84
C ILE A 301 10.64 -2.98 16.29
N LEU A 302 10.62 -2.34 15.12
CA LEU A 302 11.78 -1.78 14.44
C LEU A 302 11.71 -0.26 14.56
N THR A 303 12.75 0.37 15.10
CA THR A 303 12.85 1.83 15.24
C THR A 303 14.22 2.34 14.81
N SER A 304 14.31 3.64 14.54
CA SER A 304 15.60 4.32 14.53
C SER A 304 15.46 5.72 15.11
N SER A 305 16.53 6.18 15.75
CA SER A 305 16.62 7.53 16.32
C SER A 305 17.24 8.56 15.36
N ASN A 306 17.70 8.15 14.18
CA ASN A 306 18.40 9.02 13.22
C ASN A 306 17.60 9.31 11.94
N ASP A 307 16.27 9.18 12.00
CA ASP A 307 15.38 9.24 10.83
C ASP A 307 15.44 10.58 10.08
N ASN A 308 15.81 11.66 10.77
CA ASN A 308 15.88 13.00 10.18
C ASN A 308 17.19 13.27 9.41
N ASN A 309 18.22 12.46 9.61
CA ASN A 309 19.55 12.69 9.03
C ASN A 309 20.00 11.57 8.07
N ASP A 310 19.19 10.52 7.93
CA ASP A 310 19.51 9.37 7.09
C ASP A 310 18.27 8.82 6.39
N ASP A 311 18.18 9.07 5.09
CA ASP A 311 17.10 8.61 4.21
C ASP A 311 17.00 7.08 4.15
N ASN A 312 18.06 6.35 4.54
CA ASN A 312 18.13 4.90 4.57
C ASN A 312 17.91 4.30 5.96
N ALA A 313 17.59 5.10 6.97
CA ALA A 313 17.35 4.61 8.33
C ALA A 313 16.26 3.53 8.40
N TRP A 314 15.34 3.48 7.42
CA TRP A 314 14.25 2.50 7.36
C TRP A 314 14.73 1.05 7.17
N GLN A 315 15.86 0.85 6.48
CA GLN A 315 16.42 -0.47 6.20
C GLN A 315 17.55 -0.86 7.15
N LYS A 316 17.86 -0.04 8.15
CA LYS A 316 18.98 -0.32 9.06
C LYS A 316 18.64 -1.24 10.22
N ALA A 317 17.35 -1.45 10.48
CA ALA A 317 16.83 -2.49 11.35
C ALA A 317 16.14 -3.53 10.45
N GLN A 318 16.63 -4.77 10.46
CA GLN A 318 16.15 -5.83 9.57
C GLN A 318 15.82 -7.09 10.35
N LEU A 319 14.66 -7.69 10.08
CA LEU A 319 14.30 -9.04 10.53
C LEU A 319 14.50 -10.04 9.40
N PHE A 320 14.89 -11.26 9.76
CA PHE A 320 14.94 -12.41 8.85
C PHE A 320 15.77 -12.15 7.58
N ARG A 321 16.90 -11.43 7.72
CA ARG A 321 17.82 -11.19 6.61
C ARG A 321 18.42 -12.50 6.12
N GLN A 322 18.13 -12.85 4.87
CA GLN A 322 18.56 -14.11 4.23
C GLN A 322 19.00 -13.85 2.78
N SER A 323 19.87 -14.71 2.26
CA SER A 323 20.40 -14.66 0.89
C SER A 323 19.66 -15.56 -0.07
#